data_AF-A0A967WLE6-F1
#
_entry.id   AF-A0A967WLE6-F1
#
_cell.length_a   1.000
_cell.length_b   1.000
_cell.length_c   1.000
_cell.angle_alpha   90.00
_cell.angle_beta   90.00
_cell.angle_gamma   90.00
#
_symmetry.space_group_name_H-M   'P 1'
#
loop_
_entity.id
_entity.type
_entity.pdbx_description
1 polymer ?
#
loop_
_entity_poly.entity_id
_entity_poly.type
_entity_poly.pdbx_seq_one_letter_code
_entity_poly.pdbx_strand_id
1 'polypeptide(L)'
;AGFENPEGELGGGIAATGNYPGKARNGGELRRDLDKAYSLIPGTHRLNLHAIYAETGGQQVPRNALQPEHFAGWVDWAKVNNHGIDFNPTCFSHPLADDGFTLASYDAAVRQFWIEHCIACRKIGEHFGRELGTPCV
;
A
#
# COMPACT_ATOMS: atom_id res chain seq x y z
N ALA A 1 4.49 6.00 7.15
CA ALA A 1 3.99 4.87 7.94
C ALA A 1 2.91 4.14 7.15
N GLY A 2 3.06 2.83 6.99
CA GLY A 2 2.00 1.92 6.59
C GLY A 2 1.75 0.94 7.74
N PHE A 3 1.19 -0.23 7.46
CA PHE A 3 0.97 -1.28 8.46
C PHE A 3 2.16 -2.25 8.58
N GLU A 4 3.07 -2.25 7.60
CA GLU A 4 4.33 -3.03 7.65
C GLU A 4 5.21 -2.62 8.84
N ASN A 5 5.41 -1.32 9.05
CA ASN A 5 6.17 -0.76 10.16
C ASN A 5 5.53 0.56 10.61
N PRO A 6 4.50 0.52 11.49
CA PRO A 6 3.72 1.71 11.86
C PRO A 6 4.49 2.71 12.72
N GLU A 7 5.54 2.25 13.42
CA GLU A 7 6.45 3.09 14.21
C GLU A 7 7.70 3.54 13.43
N GLY A 8 7.91 3.01 12.22
CA GLY A 8 9.03 3.35 11.36
C GLY A 8 8.98 4.79 10.85
N GLU A 9 10.15 5.38 10.70
CA GLU A 9 10.31 6.73 10.14
C GLU A 9 9.99 6.76 8.64
N LEU A 10 9.48 7.91 8.19
CA LEU A 10 9.26 8.16 6.77
C LEU A 10 10.61 8.50 6.13
N GLY A 11 11.01 7.76 5.10
CA GLY A 11 12.24 7.95 4.34
C GLY A 11 11.95 8.22 2.86
N GLY A 12 12.99 8.22 2.03
CA GLY A 12 12.84 8.45 0.58
C GLY A 12 12.57 9.91 0.18
N GLY A 13 12.92 10.87 1.05
CA GLY A 13 12.84 12.31 0.74
C GLY A 13 11.45 12.94 0.90
N ILE A 14 10.45 12.18 1.36
CA ILE A 14 9.12 12.68 1.69
C ILE A 14 8.96 12.87 3.20
N ALA A 15 8.11 13.82 3.61
CA ALA A 15 7.80 14.10 5.00
C ALA A 15 6.30 14.38 5.18
N ALA A 16 5.72 13.85 6.26
CA ALA A 16 4.44 14.33 6.80
C ALA A 16 4.77 15.24 7.99
N THR A 17 4.27 16.47 7.97
CA THR A 17 4.55 17.47 9.02
C THR A 17 3.30 17.76 9.84
N GLY A 18 3.51 18.15 11.11
CA GLY A 18 2.44 18.37 12.08
C GLY A 18 2.09 17.14 12.90
N ASN A 19 1.64 17.37 14.15
CA ASN A 19 1.36 16.33 15.15
C ASN A 19 -0.12 16.28 15.55
N TYR A 20 -1.03 16.50 14.59
CA TYR A 20 -2.46 16.45 14.86
C TYR A 20 -2.86 15.01 15.29
N PRO A 21 -3.62 14.84 16.38
CA PRO A 21 -3.96 13.51 16.89
C PRO A 21 -4.97 12.79 15.98
N GLY A 22 -5.09 11.47 16.14
CA GLY A 22 -6.14 10.68 15.49
C GLY A 22 -5.76 10.00 14.17
N LYS A 23 -4.46 9.90 13.83
CA LYS A 23 -4.04 9.12 12.66
C LYS A 23 -4.50 7.66 12.77
N ALA A 24 -5.02 7.08 11.68
CA ALA A 24 -5.32 5.66 11.59
C ALA A 24 -4.05 4.81 11.80
N ARG A 25 -4.20 3.68 12.49
CA ARG A 25 -3.08 2.79 12.88
C ARG A 25 -3.16 1.40 12.26
N ASN A 26 -4.29 1.06 11.65
CA ASN A 26 -4.55 -0.23 11.00
C ASN A 26 -5.59 -0.04 9.89
N GLY A 27 -5.79 -1.08 9.06
CA GLY A 27 -6.70 -0.98 7.92
C GLY A 27 -8.16 -0.78 8.32
N GLY A 28 -8.60 -1.32 9.46
CA GLY A 28 -9.94 -1.10 9.99
C GLY A 28 -10.20 0.36 10.36
N GLU A 29 -9.25 1.01 11.04
CA GLU A 29 -9.31 2.46 11.32
C GLU A 29 -9.29 3.27 10.02
N LEU A 30 -8.36 2.98 9.12
CA LEU A 30 -8.22 3.74 7.88
C LEU A 30 -9.45 3.64 6.99
N ARG A 31 -10.08 2.46 6.89
CA ARG A 31 -11.34 2.29 6.15
C ARG A 31 -12.48 3.10 6.77
N ARG A 32 -12.60 3.17 8.10
CA ARG A 32 -13.63 4.02 8.74
C ARG A 32 -13.39 5.51 8.48
N ASP A 33 -12.12 5.94 8.47
CA ASP A 33 -11.77 7.32 8.14
C ASP A 33 -12.12 7.63 6.67
N LEU A 34 -11.85 6.69 5.76
CA LEU A 34 -12.23 6.77 4.35
C LEU A 34 -13.75 6.82 4.16
N ASP A 35 -14.51 5.95 4.84
CA ASP A 35 -15.98 5.96 4.79
C ASP A 35 -16.53 7.32 5.25
N LYS A 36 -15.94 7.90 6.30
CA LYS A 36 -16.33 9.22 6.77
C LYS A 36 -16.02 10.30 5.73
N ALA A 37 -14.83 10.27 5.12
CA ALA A 37 -14.46 11.21 4.08
C ALA A 37 -15.39 11.10 2.86
N TYR A 38 -15.63 9.88 2.37
CA TYR A 38 -16.48 9.64 1.19
C TYR A 38 -17.96 9.98 1.44
N SER A 39 -18.46 9.86 2.67
CA SER A 39 -19.81 10.36 3.02
C SER A 39 -19.98 11.87 2.80
N LEU A 40 -18.88 12.62 2.75
CA LEU A 40 -18.84 14.07 2.62
C LEU A 40 -18.43 14.52 1.22
N ILE A 41 -17.99 13.60 0.35
CA ILE A 41 -17.52 13.91 -1.00
C ILE A 41 -18.49 13.27 -2.01
N PRO A 42 -19.21 14.06 -2.83
CA PRO A 42 -20.17 13.52 -3.77
C PRO A 42 -19.49 12.74 -4.91
N GLY A 43 -20.15 11.68 -5.38
CA GLY A 43 -19.73 10.88 -6.53
C GLY A 43 -19.23 9.49 -6.17
N THR A 44 -18.74 8.77 -7.18
CA THR A 44 -18.13 7.45 -7.03
C THR A 44 -16.62 7.60 -6.99
N HIS A 45 -15.99 6.98 -6.00
CA HIS A 45 -14.57 7.14 -5.71
C HIS A 45 -13.77 5.87 -5.96
N ARG A 46 -12.47 6.07 -6.09
CA ARG A 46 -11.45 5.01 -6.04
C ARG A 46 -10.50 5.28 -4.90
N LEU A 47 -9.92 4.22 -4.35
CA LEU A 47 -8.85 4.31 -3.36
C LEU A 47 -7.51 3.98 -4.03
N ASN A 48 -6.52 4.85 -3.87
CA ASN A 48 -5.16 4.57 -4.33
C ASN A 48 -4.31 4.04 -3.15
N LEU A 49 -3.92 2.77 -3.20
CA LEU A 49 -3.23 2.07 -2.12
C LEU A 49 -1.72 1.95 -2.39
N HIS A 50 -0.93 2.01 -1.31
CA HIS A 50 0.48 1.66 -1.33
C HIS A 50 0.69 0.25 -0.76
N ALA A 51 1.69 -0.49 -1.26
CA ALA A 51 1.95 -1.86 -0.81
C ALA A 51 2.20 -2.00 0.71
N ILE A 52 2.72 -0.97 1.38
CA ILE A 52 2.90 -0.94 2.84
C ILE A 52 1.61 -0.95 3.66
N TYR A 53 0.44 -0.84 3.01
CA TYR A 53 -0.88 -1.00 3.63
C TYR A 53 -1.40 -2.44 3.60
N ALA A 54 -0.53 -3.41 3.31
CA ALA A 54 -0.83 -4.83 3.42
C ALA A 54 -1.29 -5.21 4.84
N GLU A 55 -2.27 -6.11 4.92
CA GLU A 55 -2.82 -6.68 6.16
C GLU A 55 -2.29 -8.11 6.36
N THR A 56 -1.15 -8.24 7.02
CA THR A 56 -0.42 -9.52 7.15
C THR A 56 -0.76 -10.29 8.43
N GLY A 57 -1.80 -9.89 9.17
CA GLY A 57 -2.16 -10.52 10.45
C GLY A 57 -1.05 -10.45 11.51
N GLY A 58 -0.17 -9.44 11.43
CA GLY A 58 0.97 -9.28 12.34
C GLY A 58 2.22 -10.06 11.93
N GLN A 59 2.19 -10.81 10.83
CA GLN A 59 3.38 -11.46 10.29
C GLN A 59 4.25 -10.48 9.51
N GLN A 60 5.57 -10.60 9.65
CA GLN A 60 6.49 -9.86 8.78
C GLN A 60 6.59 -10.56 7.43
N VAL A 61 6.09 -9.88 6.39
CA VAL A 61 6.15 -10.36 5.01
C VAL A 61 7.08 -9.44 4.22
N PRO A 62 8.17 -9.95 3.62
CA PRO A 62 9.03 -9.16 2.74
C PRO A 62 8.24 -8.53 1.59
N ARG A 63 8.58 -7.30 1.20
CA ARG A 63 7.88 -6.58 0.12
C ARG A 63 7.85 -7.34 -1.21
N ASN A 64 8.92 -8.05 -1.55
CA ASN A 64 8.98 -8.89 -2.75
C ASN A 64 8.15 -10.19 -2.66
N ALA A 65 7.62 -10.53 -1.48
CA ALA A 65 6.78 -11.69 -1.22
C ALA A 65 5.31 -11.32 -0.94
N LEU A 66 4.91 -10.05 -1.12
CA LEU A 66 3.52 -9.65 -0.97
C LEU A 66 2.64 -10.32 -2.03
N GLN A 67 1.45 -10.75 -1.62
CA GLN A 67 0.48 -11.48 -2.43
C GLN A 67 -0.92 -10.84 -2.31
N PRO A 68 -1.83 -11.15 -3.24
CA PRO A 68 -3.21 -10.65 -3.21
C PRO A 68 -3.94 -10.86 -1.88
N GLU A 69 -3.69 -11.98 -1.20
CA GLU A 69 -4.31 -12.30 0.10
C GLU A 69 -4.06 -11.25 1.18
N HIS A 70 -2.90 -10.58 1.17
CA HIS A 70 -2.60 -9.50 2.12
C HIS A 70 -3.44 -8.24 1.87
N PHE A 71 -4.27 -8.22 0.84
CA PHE A 71 -5.16 -7.10 0.50
C PHE A 71 -6.63 -7.53 0.43
N ALA A 72 -6.97 -8.73 0.88
CA ALA A 72 -8.35 -9.24 0.85
C ALA A 72 -9.33 -8.30 1.57
N GLY A 73 -8.97 -7.79 2.75
CA GLY A 73 -9.81 -6.83 3.49
C GLY A 73 -10.07 -5.52 2.76
N TRP A 74 -9.13 -5.09 1.90
CA TRP A 74 -9.32 -3.92 1.03
C TRP A 74 -10.28 -4.22 -0.12
N VAL A 75 -10.14 -5.38 -0.76
CA VAL A 75 -11.03 -5.83 -1.84
C VAL A 75 -12.46 -5.98 -1.33
N ASP A 76 -12.66 -6.64 -0.19
CA ASP A 76 -13.99 -6.85 0.40
C ASP A 76 -14.67 -5.51 0.73
N TRP A 77 -13.94 -4.58 1.35
CA TRP A 77 -14.45 -3.24 1.62
C TRP A 77 -14.80 -2.48 0.33
N ALA A 78 -13.96 -2.56 -0.69
CA ALA A 78 -14.21 -1.87 -1.95
C ALA A 78 -15.44 -2.46 -2.69
N LYS A 79 -15.63 -3.78 -2.66
CA LYS A 79 -16.82 -4.44 -3.21
C LYS A 79 -18.11 -3.97 -2.53
N VAL A 80 -18.13 -3.95 -1.20
CA VAL A 80 -19.32 -3.53 -0.42
C VAL A 80 -19.71 -2.08 -0.72
N ASN A 81 -18.71 -1.21 -0.95
CA ASN A 81 -18.94 0.22 -1.15
C ASN A 81 -18.89 0.67 -2.63
N ASN A 82 -18.81 -0.27 -3.58
CA ASN A 82 -18.70 0.00 -5.01
C ASN A 82 -17.54 0.98 -5.36
N HIS A 83 -16.37 0.73 -4.77
CA HIS A 83 -15.13 1.47 -5.05
C HIS A 83 -14.20 0.70 -5.98
N GLY A 84 -13.45 1.42 -6.81
CA GLY A 84 -12.26 0.88 -7.46
C GLY A 84 -11.01 1.01 -6.57
N ILE A 85 -9.97 0.22 -6.86
CA ILE A 85 -8.67 0.32 -6.19
C ILE A 85 -7.56 0.49 -7.24
N ASP A 86 -6.68 1.46 -7.01
CA ASP A 86 -5.40 1.68 -7.70
C ASP A 86 -4.24 1.30 -6.77
N PHE A 87 -3.05 1.00 -7.32
CA PHE A 87 -2.00 0.37 -6.53
C PHE A 87 -0.58 0.82 -6.84
N ASN A 88 0.24 0.93 -5.79
CA ASN A 88 1.62 1.41 -5.89
C ASN A 88 2.60 0.45 -5.19
N PRO A 89 3.71 0.07 -5.85
CA PRO A 89 4.85 -0.47 -5.12
C PRO A 89 5.40 0.58 -4.16
N THR A 90 5.86 0.15 -2.98
CA THR A 90 6.49 1.05 -2.00
C THR A 90 7.99 0.86 -2.06
N CYS A 91 8.70 1.81 -2.65
CA CYS A 91 10.16 1.76 -2.85
C CYS A 91 10.91 2.75 -1.93
N PHE A 92 10.39 2.99 -0.72
CA PHE A 92 10.97 3.90 0.29
C PHE A 92 10.69 3.39 1.70
N SER A 93 11.26 4.03 2.74
CA SER A 93 11.10 3.60 4.15
C SER A 93 11.39 2.11 4.35
N HIS A 94 12.56 1.66 3.89
CA HIS A 94 12.98 0.27 3.95
C HIS A 94 14.49 0.21 3.99
N PRO A 95 15.12 -0.71 4.75
CA PRO A 95 16.58 -0.80 4.85
C PRO A 95 17.29 -0.88 3.49
N LEU A 96 16.71 -1.61 2.53
CA LEU A 96 17.22 -1.73 1.15
C LEU A 96 17.00 -0.47 0.28
N ALA A 97 16.58 0.65 0.86
CA ALA A 97 16.47 1.96 0.22
C ALA A 97 17.29 3.05 0.95
N ASP A 98 17.99 2.72 2.05
CA ASP A 98 18.69 3.70 2.90
C ASP A 98 19.86 4.38 2.19
N ASP A 99 20.52 3.67 1.26
CA ASP A 99 21.59 4.23 0.42
C ASP A 99 21.07 5.20 -0.66
N GLY A 100 19.76 5.48 -0.69
CA GLY A 100 19.13 6.41 -1.63
C GLY A 100 18.82 5.84 -3.01
N PHE A 101 19.17 4.57 -3.27
CA PHE A 101 18.88 3.88 -4.52
C PHE A 101 18.04 2.62 -4.31
N THR A 102 17.14 2.34 -5.25
CA THR A 102 16.31 1.13 -5.28
C THR A 102 16.47 0.38 -6.59
N LEU A 103 15.58 0.59 -7.56
CA LEU A 103 15.66 -0.01 -8.91
C LEU A 103 16.95 0.37 -9.65
N ALA A 104 17.54 1.51 -9.30
CA ALA A 104 18.79 2.03 -9.85
C ALA A 104 20.02 1.78 -8.95
N SER A 105 19.90 0.94 -7.91
CA SER A 105 21.03 0.61 -7.04
C SER A 105 22.18 -0.01 -7.83
N TYR A 106 23.44 0.24 -7.44
CA TYR A 106 24.59 -0.45 -8.04
C TYR A 106 24.68 -1.91 -7.57
N ASP A 107 24.12 -2.24 -6.41
CA ASP A 107 24.03 -3.60 -5.90
C ASP A 107 22.93 -4.39 -6.65
N ALA A 108 23.32 -5.49 -7.29
CA ALA A 108 22.41 -6.35 -8.05
C ALA A 108 21.35 -7.02 -7.18
N ALA A 109 21.66 -7.39 -5.94
CA ALA A 109 20.71 -8.01 -5.02
C ALA A 109 19.63 -7.01 -4.59
N VAL A 110 20.03 -5.76 -4.31
CA VAL A 110 19.09 -4.67 -3.99
C VAL A 110 18.18 -4.38 -5.18
N ARG A 111 18.74 -4.24 -6.40
CA ARG A 111 17.92 -4.05 -7.61
C ARG A 111 16.93 -5.21 -7.80
N GLN A 112 17.39 -6.44 -7.64
CA GLN A 112 16.57 -7.64 -7.84
C GLN A 112 15.39 -7.67 -6.86
N PHE A 113 15.62 -7.35 -5.59
CA PHE A 113 14.56 -7.23 -4.58
C PHE A 113 13.46 -6.24 -5.01
N TRP A 114 13.84 -5.05 -5.48
CA TRP A 114 12.89 -4.04 -5.91
C TRP A 114 12.17 -4.40 -7.21
N ILE A 115 12.84 -5.08 -8.14
CA ILE A 115 12.21 -5.63 -9.35
C ILE A 115 11.12 -6.64 -8.97
N GLU A 116 11.43 -7.58 -8.10
CA GLU A 116 10.49 -8.60 -7.62
C GLU A 116 9.31 -7.96 -6.88
N HIS A 117 9.56 -6.96 -6.04
CA HIS A 117 8.51 -6.20 -5.38
C HIS A 117 7.57 -5.52 -6.38
N CYS A 118 8.10 -4.86 -7.41
CA CYS A 118 7.28 -4.25 -8.46
C CYS A 118 6.47 -5.31 -9.23
N ILE A 119 7.06 -6.47 -9.53
CA ILE A 119 6.34 -7.58 -10.20
C ILE A 119 5.21 -8.12 -9.30
N ALA A 120 5.47 -8.30 -8.00
CA ALA A 120 4.46 -8.71 -7.03
C ALA A 120 3.30 -7.69 -7.00
N CYS A 121 3.60 -6.39 -7.00
CA CYS A 121 2.59 -5.33 -7.03
C CYS A 121 1.76 -5.35 -8.32
N ARG A 122 2.36 -5.67 -9.48
CA ARG A 122 1.60 -5.84 -10.73
C ARG A 122 0.61 -7.00 -10.66
N LYS A 123 0.97 -8.12 -10.03
CA LYS A 123 0.06 -9.26 -9.81
C LYS A 123 -1.09 -8.90 -8.86
N ILE A 124 -0.80 -8.09 -7.83
CA ILE A 124 -1.82 -7.57 -6.91
C ILE A 124 -2.77 -6.61 -7.63
N GLY A 125 -2.25 -5.68 -8.46
CA GLY A 125 -3.07 -4.80 -9.27
C GLY A 125 -3.95 -5.55 -10.29
N GLU A 126 -3.41 -6.60 -10.93
CA GLU A 126 -4.20 -7.50 -11.79
C GLU A 126 -5.36 -8.14 -11.00
N HIS A 127 -5.09 -8.61 -9.78
CA HIS A 127 -6.10 -9.19 -8.91
C HIS A 127 -7.20 -8.18 -8.56
N PHE A 128 -6.86 -6.94 -8.18
CA PHE A 128 -7.85 -5.88 -7.95
C PHE A 128 -8.72 -5.63 -9.17
N GLY A 129 -8.11 -5.55 -10.36
CA GLY A 129 -8.85 -5.35 -11.59
C GLY A 129 -9.86 -6.45 -11.88
N ARG A 130 -9.47 -7.70 -11.60
CA ARG A 130 -10.33 -8.89 -11.75
C ARG A 130 -11.47 -8.90 -10.74
N GLU A 131 -11.19 -8.64 -9.47
CA GLU A 131 -12.17 -8.73 -8.38
C GLU A 131 -13.18 -7.58 -8.37
N LEU A 132 -12.77 -6.40 -8.84
CA LEU A 132 -13.61 -5.18 -8.79
C LEU A 132 -14.23 -4.82 -10.15
N GLY A 133 -13.89 -5.55 -11.22
CA GLY A 133 -14.45 -5.34 -12.56
C GLY A 133 -14.04 -4.02 -13.22
N THR A 134 -12.98 -3.37 -12.73
CA THR A 134 -12.46 -2.10 -13.24
C THR A 134 -10.93 -2.12 -13.17
N PRO A 135 -10.18 -1.68 -14.20
CA PRO A 135 -8.72 -1.73 -14.18
C PRO A 135 -8.13 -1.05 -12.93
N CYS A 136 -7.09 -1.67 -12.36
CA CYS A 136 -6.19 -1.04 -11.39
C CYS A 136 -5.10 -0.33 -12.17
N VAL A 137 -4.88 0.95 -11.88
CA VAL A 137 -3.68 1.68 -12.33
C VAL A 137 -2.51 1.33 -11.42
#